data_AF-A0A7J4TP06-F1
#
_entry.id   AF-A0A7J4TP06-F1
#
_cell.length_a   1.000
_cell.length_b   1.000
_cell.length_c   1.000
_cell.angle_alpha   90.00
_cell.angle_beta   90.00
_cell.angle_gamma   90.00
#
_symmetry.space_group_name_H-M   'P 1'
#
loop_
_entity.id
_entity.type
_entity.pdbx_description
1 polymer ?
#
loop_
_entity_poly.entity_id
_entity_poly.type
_entity_poly.pdbx_seq_one_letter_code
_entity_poly.pdbx_strand_id
1 'polypeptide(L)'
;MSWSPDEATLAAFRHLALQNAIEYEGKAAPGSVIGRLMGTRADLRPHGKVISPLIAKAVAEANAMAASDGLDALRDILEKEAPHLLEKREKKERRVGLPELKNAEKGKVVLRFAPNPNGSLSFGHARGIVINGEYAKEWDGELILRFDDTDTVVKPPLPDAYGEIPKEAEWLLGFAPHRIVIASDRIPQYYEHAEMMLKRGFGYVCQCTGEEFKVFRVDKTACPCRPNSSELNMELWGKMLDGTFKPGDAVVRVKTDMTLKNPALRDWPALRMQDTAHHPHPRPGIGSKYRVWPLLDFQSAVEDHLQGVTHIIRGKDLMDSTRKQTLLYGHFGWTYPE
;
A
#
# COMPACT_ATOMS: atom_id res chain seq x y z
N MET A 1 23.16 18.42 -26.50
CA MET A 1 23.36 17.53 -27.66
C MET A 1 22.32 16.43 -27.60
N SER A 2 21.60 16.18 -28.70
CA SER A 2 20.71 15.02 -28.81
C SER A 2 21.55 13.75 -28.80
N TRP A 3 21.28 12.85 -27.86
CA TRP A 3 21.92 11.54 -27.80
C TRP A 3 21.69 10.76 -29.10
N SER A 4 22.70 10.05 -29.58
CA SER A 4 22.66 9.17 -30.74
C SER A 4 23.25 7.80 -30.37
N PRO A 5 22.66 6.69 -30.85
CA PRO A 5 23.20 5.36 -30.59
C PRO A 5 24.55 5.18 -31.30
N ASP A 6 25.49 4.51 -30.63
CA ASP A 6 26.71 4.01 -31.25
C ASP A 6 26.43 2.75 -32.08
N GLU A 7 27.44 2.29 -32.82
CA GLU A 7 27.36 1.12 -33.69
C GLU A 7 26.98 -0.16 -32.92
N ALA A 8 27.53 -0.35 -31.72
CA ALA A 8 27.21 -1.48 -30.86
C ALA A 8 25.73 -1.48 -30.43
N THR A 9 25.18 -0.30 -30.15
CA THR A 9 23.77 -0.12 -29.77
C THR A 9 22.84 -0.36 -30.95
N LEU A 10 23.21 0.07 -32.16
CA LEU A 10 22.46 -0.24 -33.39
C LEU A 10 22.50 -1.74 -33.71
N ALA A 11 23.67 -2.39 -33.57
CA ALA A 11 23.81 -3.83 -33.72
C ALA A 11 22.90 -4.58 -32.74
N ALA A 12 22.84 -4.15 -31.48
CA ALA A 12 21.94 -4.72 -30.49
C ALA A 12 20.46 -4.60 -30.89
N PHE A 13 20.03 -3.50 -31.51
CA PHE A 13 18.64 -3.36 -31.99
C PHE A 13 18.33 -4.39 -33.06
N ARG A 14 19.25 -4.55 -34.04
CA ARG A 14 19.14 -5.53 -35.12
C ARG A 14 19.12 -6.95 -34.56
N HIS A 15 20.09 -7.32 -33.73
CA HIS A 15 20.22 -8.67 -33.19
C HIS A 15 19.01 -9.06 -32.33
N LEU A 16 18.51 -8.17 -31.48
CA LEU A 16 17.31 -8.44 -30.68
C LEU A 16 16.05 -8.54 -31.55
N ALA A 17 15.97 -7.79 -32.66
CA ALA A 17 14.87 -7.91 -33.61
C ALA A 17 14.90 -9.25 -34.37
N LEU A 18 16.07 -9.69 -34.83
CA LEU A 18 16.25 -11.00 -35.47
C LEU A 18 15.91 -12.14 -34.49
N GLN A 19 16.37 -12.04 -33.25
CA GLN A 19 16.08 -13.03 -32.21
C GLN A 19 14.57 -13.11 -31.95
N ASN A 20 13.90 -11.97 -31.84
CA ASN A 20 12.46 -11.93 -31.64
C ASN A 20 11.70 -12.46 -32.87
N ALA A 21 12.18 -12.23 -34.09
CA ALA A 21 11.58 -12.78 -35.30
C ALA A 21 11.72 -14.31 -35.36
N ILE A 22 12.86 -14.86 -34.92
CA ILE A 22 13.05 -16.32 -34.81
C ILE A 22 12.10 -16.92 -33.75
N GLU A 23 12.01 -16.29 -32.57
CA GLU A 23 11.16 -16.77 -31.46
C GLU A 23 9.66 -16.74 -31.78
N TYR A 24 9.23 -15.84 -32.66
CA TYR A 24 7.83 -15.60 -32.99
C TYR A 24 7.52 -15.82 -34.48
N GLU A 25 8.29 -16.68 -35.16
CA GLU A 25 8.01 -17.14 -36.53
C GLU A 25 7.77 -16.01 -37.54
N GLY A 26 8.67 -15.01 -37.57
CA GLY A 26 8.60 -13.86 -38.46
C GLY A 26 7.58 -12.79 -38.04
N LYS A 27 7.06 -12.88 -36.81
CA LYS A 27 6.12 -11.91 -36.22
C LYS A 27 6.74 -11.16 -35.04
N ALA A 28 7.96 -10.66 -35.22
CA ALA A 28 8.59 -9.82 -34.19
C ALA A 28 7.76 -8.56 -33.92
N ALA A 29 7.76 -8.14 -32.66
CA ALA A 29 7.01 -6.98 -32.17
C ALA A 29 7.94 -5.94 -31.53
N PRO A 30 7.86 -4.65 -31.92
CA PRO A 30 8.74 -3.61 -31.37
C PRO A 30 8.68 -3.49 -29.86
N GLY A 31 7.49 -3.66 -29.26
CA GLY A 31 7.31 -3.59 -27.80
C GLY A 31 8.10 -4.66 -27.06
N SER A 32 8.13 -5.90 -27.57
CA SER A 32 8.89 -7.01 -26.99
C SER A 32 10.40 -6.76 -27.06
N VAL A 33 10.88 -6.26 -28.20
CA VAL A 33 12.30 -5.93 -28.41
C VAL A 33 12.75 -4.76 -27.53
N ILE A 34 11.94 -3.69 -27.42
CA ILE A 34 12.18 -2.58 -26.50
C ILE A 34 12.26 -3.07 -25.06
N GLY A 35 11.30 -3.90 -24.63
CA GLY A 35 11.29 -4.47 -23.29
C GLY A 35 12.56 -5.27 -22.98
N ARG A 36 13.03 -6.07 -23.95
CA ARG A 36 14.26 -6.86 -23.81
C ARG A 36 15.50 -5.97 -23.73
N LEU A 37 15.63 -4.97 -24.59
CA LEU A 37 16.74 -4.01 -24.57
C LEU A 37 16.80 -3.23 -23.26
N MET A 38 15.67 -2.71 -22.77
CA MET A 38 15.61 -1.92 -21.53
C MET A 38 15.86 -2.76 -20.26
N GLY A 39 15.69 -4.08 -20.37
CA GLY A 39 16.04 -5.06 -19.35
C GLY A 39 17.54 -5.30 -19.22
N THR A 40 18.31 -5.17 -20.31
CA THR A 40 19.77 -5.41 -20.32
C THR A 40 20.59 -4.12 -20.30
N ARG A 41 20.07 -3.03 -20.88
CA ARG A 41 20.74 -1.73 -21.02
C ARG A 41 19.93 -0.62 -20.34
N ALA A 42 20.04 -0.54 -19.01
CA ALA A 42 19.32 0.45 -18.22
C ALA A 42 19.73 1.90 -18.54
N ASP A 43 20.95 2.10 -19.04
CA ASP A 43 21.51 3.37 -19.51
C ASP A 43 20.73 3.97 -20.70
N LEU A 44 20.01 3.14 -21.46
CA LEU A 44 19.24 3.57 -22.63
C LEU A 44 17.82 4.07 -22.30
N ARG A 45 17.33 3.85 -21.07
CA ARG A 45 15.96 4.21 -20.65
C ARG A 45 15.60 5.69 -20.86
N PRO A 46 16.50 6.67 -20.59
CA PRO A 46 16.21 8.09 -20.83
C PRO A 46 16.00 8.44 -22.31
N HIS A 47 16.45 7.57 -23.23
CA HIS A 47 16.50 7.85 -24.68
C HIS A 47 15.40 7.16 -25.48
N GLY A 48 14.36 6.63 -24.82
CA GLY A 48 13.31 5.84 -25.45
C GLY A 48 12.64 6.49 -26.68
N LYS A 49 12.48 7.83 -26.70
CA LYS A 49 11.90 8.55 -27.85
C LYS A 49 12.73 8.42 -29.13
N VAL A 50 14.06 8.35 -29.03
CA VAL A 50 14.98 8.19 -30.16
C VAL A 50 15.09 6.71 -30.55
N ILE A 51 15.04 5.81 -29.57
CA ILE A 51 15.25 4.38 -29.75
C ILE A 51 14.03 3.69 -30.39
N SER A 52 12.81 4.06 -30.00
CA SER A 52 11.59 3.36 -30.45
C SER A 52 11.42 3.30 -31.97
N PRO A 53 11.62 4.39 -32.75
CA PRO A 53 11.53 4.33 -34.20
C PRO A 53 12.62 3.45 -34.84
N LEU A 54 13.84 3.44 -34.29
CA LEU A 54 14.95 2.64 -34.80
C LEU A 54 14.71 1.14 -34.58
N ILE A 55 14.17 0.76 -33.42
CA ILE A 55 13.77 -0.63 -33.16
C ILE A 55 12.60 -1.03 -34.04
N ALA A 56 11.62 -0.16 -34.25
CA ALA A 56 10.50 -0.46 -35.15
C ALA A 56 10.98 -0.75 -36.58
N LYS A 57 11.97 0.00 -37.06
CA LYS A 57 12.64 -0.25 -38.35
C LYS A 57 13.35 -1.61 -38.36
N ALA A 58 14.20 -1.88 -37.37
CA ALA A 58 14.93 -3.16 -37.27
C ALA A 58 13.99 -4.37 -37.20
N VAL A 59 12.85 -4.25 -36.52
CA VAL A 59 11.81 -5.29 -36.46
C VAL A 59 11.12 -5.50 -37.81
N ALA A 60 10.80 -4.42 -38.53
CA ALA A 60 10.24 -4.52 -39.87
C ALA A 60 11.21 -5.22 -40.83
N GLU A 61 12.50 -4.88 -40.77
CA GLU A 61 13.56 -5.52 -41.57
C GLU A 61 13.72 -7.00 -41.22
N ALA A 62 13.73 -7.35 -39.92
CA ALA A 62 13.80 -8.74 -39.48
C ALA A 62 12.60 -9.57 -39.96
N ASN A 63 11.39 -9.03 -39.85
CA ASN A 63 10.18 -9.71 -40.33
C ASN A 63 10.15 -9.85 -41.86
N ALA A 64 10.61 -8.83 -42.59
CA ALA A 64 10.73 -8.89 -44.05
C ALA A 64 11.73 -9.96 -44.49
N MET A 65 12.90 -10.01 -43.84
CA MET A 65 13.93 -11.03 -44.10
C MET A 65 13.45 -12.43 -43.75
N ALA A 66 12.69 -12.58 -42.65
CA ALA A 66 12.06 -13.85 -42.30
C ALA A 66 11.07 -14.32 -43.38
N ALA A 67 10.36 -13.38 -44.02
CA ALA A 67 9.39 -13.68 -45.07
C ALA A 67 10.07 -14.00 -46.43
N SER A 68 11.18 -13.35 -46.77
CA SER A 68 11.88 -13.56 -48.04
C SER A 68 12.87 -14.72 -48.00
N ASP A 69 13.68 -14.80 -46.94
CA ASP A 69 14.87 -15.65 -46.88
C ASP A 69 14.70 -16.82 -45.89
N GLY A 70 13.59 -16.83 -45.15
CA GLY A 70 13.28 -17.84 -44.14
C GLY A 70 13.96 -17.62 -42.79
N LEU A 71 13.49 -18.33 -41.77
CA LEU A 71 13.98 -18.16 -40.39
C LEU A 71 15.43 -18.67 -40.20
N ASP A 72 15.89 -19.58 -41.04
CA ASP A 72 17.25 -20.13 -40.96
C ASP A 72 18.30 -19.10 -41.38
N ALA A 73 17.99 -18.22 -42.35
CA ALA A 73 18.86 -17.10 -42.69
C ALA A 73 19.07 -16.14 -41.50
N LEU A 74 18.02 -15.90 -40.71
CA LEU A 74 18.11 -15.09 -39.49
C LEU A 74 18.96 -15.78 -38.42
N ARG A 75 18.85 -17.11 -38.29
CA ARG A 75 19.65 -17.91 -37.36
C ARG A 75 21.13 -17.86 -37.73
N ASP A 76 21.47 -18.02 -39.00
CA ASP A 76 22.85 -17.94 -39.50
C ASP A 76 23.50 -16.57 -39.20
N ILE A 77 22.72 -15.49 -39.34
CA ILE A 77 23.18 -14.14 -39.00
C ILE A 77 23.47 -14.04 -37.51
N LEU A 78 22.55 -14.50 -36.66
CA LEU A 78 22.75 -14.45 -35.21
C LEU A 78 23.86 -15.38 -34.74
N GLU A 79 24.05 -16.54 -35.35
CA GLU A 79 25.12 -17.47 -34.99
C GLU A 79 26.50 -16.84 -35.25
N LYS A 80 26.61 -16.07 -36.34
CA LYS A 80 27.85 -15.36 -36.70
C LYS A 80 28.07 -14.09 -35.88
N GLU A 81 27.02 -13.29 -35.67
CA GLU A 81 27.16 -11.94 -35.11
C GLU A 81 26.86 -11.85 -33.61
N ALA A 82 26.00 -12.73 -33.07
CA ALA A 82 25.56 -12.70 -31.66
C ALA A 82 25.08 -14.08 -31.16
N PRO A 83 25.94 -15.12 -31.14
CA PRO A 83 25.54 -16.51 -30.86
C PRO A 83 24.91 -16.69 -29.47
N HIS A 84 25.33 -15.88 -28.49
CA HIS A 84 24.75 -15.85 -27.14
C HIS A 84 23.24 -15.54 -27.10
N LEU A 85 22.67 -14.97 -28.17
CA LEU A 85 21.22 -14.74 -28.29
C LEU A 85 20.46 -15.98 -28.76
N LEU A 86 21.13 -16.99 -29.31
CA LEU A 86 20.51 -18.26 -29.71
C LEU A 86 20.46 -19.27 -28.55
N GLU A 87 21.22 -19.03 -27.48
CA GLU A 87 21.17 -19.85 -26.27
C GLU A 87 19.77 -19.76 -25.62
N LYS A 88 19.10 -20.92 -25.47
CA LYS A 88 17.84 -21.02 -24.73
C LYS A 88 18.09 -20.53 -23.31
N ARG A 89 17.60 -19.34 -22.97
CA ARG A 89 17.52 -18.89 -21.58
C ARG A 89 16.75 -19.93 -20.79
N GLU A 90 17.28 -20.32 -19.63
CA GLU A 90 16.53 -21.06 -18.64
C GLU A 90 15.20 -20.34 -18.42
N LYS A 91 14.09 -21.03 -18.71
CA LYS A 91 12.77 -20.54 -18.32
C LYS A 91 12.84 -20.38 -16.81
N LYS A 92 12.90 -19.14 -16.31
CA LYS A 92 12.70 -18.89 -14.88
C LYS A 92 11.40 -19.59 -14.50
N GLU A 93 11.51 -20.66 -13.72
CA GLU A 93 10.35 -21.38 -13.26
C GLU A 93 9.41 -20.38 -12.60
N ARG A 94 8.14 -20.43 -12.98
CA ARG A 94 7.14 -19.60 -12.30
C ARG A 94 7.13 -20.05 -10.85
N ARG A 95 7.47 -19.14 -9.94
CA ARG A 95 7.36 -19.36 -8.51
C ARG A 95 5.98 -19.95 -8.21
N VAL A 96 5.99 -21.14 -7.60
CA VAL A 96 4.80 -21.75 -7.02
C VAL A 96 4.72 -21.30 -5.57
N GLY A 97 3.52 -20.93 -5.12
CA GLY A 97 3.29 -20.50 -3.74
C GLY A 97 3.68 -19.05 -3.43
N LEU A 98 3.50 -18.67 -2.17
CA LEU A 98 3.74 -17.32 -1.67
C LEU A 98 5.23 -17.03 -1.43
N PRO A 99 5.63 -15.74 -1.43
CA PRO A 99 6.52 -15.14 -0.45
C PRO A 99 7.28 -16.02 0.52
N GLU A 100 8.60 -15.93 0.67
CA GLU A 100 9.11 -16.19 2.01
C GLU A 100 8.93 -14.88 2.79
N LEU A 101 8.40 -14.96 4.00
CA LEU A 101 8.29 -13.80 4.87
C LEU A 101 9.67 -13.49 5.46
N LYS A 102 10.07 -12.22 5.38
CA LYS A 102 11.34 -11.77 5.95
C LYS A 102 11.23 -11.72 7.46
N ASN A 103 12.29 -12.11 8.18
CA ASN A 103 12.32 -12.05 9.65
C ASN A 103 11.17 -12.82 10.32
N ALA A 104 10.62 -13.83 9.64
CA ALA A 104 9.57 -14.69 10.18
C ALA A 104 10.17 -15.89 10.91
N GLU A 105 9.55 -16.22 12.04
CA GLU A 105 9.83 -17.44 12.80
C GLU A 105 8.53 -18.24 12.90
N LYS A 106 8.60 -19.53 12.59
CA LYS A 106 7.45 -20.43 12.64
C LYS A 106 6.85 -20.45 14.05
N GLY A 107 5.52 -20.38 14.16
CA GLY A 107 4.83 -20.27 15.45
C GLY A 107 4.78 -18.87 16.05
N LYS A 108 5.47 -17.87 15.47
CA LYS A 108 5.49 -16.49 15.98
C LYS A 108 4.93 -15.45 15.01
N VAL A 109 4.60 -15.85 13.79
CA VAL A 109 4.00 -14.94 12.81
C VAL A 109 2.58 -14.59 13.24
N VAL A 110 2.31 -13.29 13.36
CA VAL A 110 0.97 -12.73 13.56
C VAL A 110 0.62 -11.86 12.38
N LEU A 111 -0.47 -12.21 11.70
CA LEU A 111 -1.05 -11.50 10.56
C LEU A 111 -2.45 -10.98 10.93
N ARG A 112 -2.99 -10.10 10.09
CA ARG A 112 -4.38 -9.64 10.22
C ARG A 112 -5.05 -9.38 8.88
N PHE A 113 -6.32 -9.73 8.82
CA PHE A 113 -7.26 -9.26 7.83
C PHE A 113 -8.22 -8.27 8.49
N ALA A 114 -8.24 -7.02 8.01
CA ALA A 114 -8.93 -5.91 8.68
C ALA A 114 -10.02 -5.26 7.82
N PRO A 115 -11.20 -5.90 7.63
CA PRO A 115 -12.29 -5.35 6.84
C PRO A 115 -13.05 -4.25 7.59
N ASN A 116 -13.65 -3.33 6.84
CA ASN A 116 -14.75 -2.52 7.36
C ASN A 116 -16.01 -3.41 7.33
N PRO A 117 -16.79 -3.53 8.41
CA PRO A 117 -18.01 -4.34 8.42
C PRO A 117 -19.19 -3.63 7.76
N ASN A 118 -19.02 -3.00 6.60
CA ASN A 118 -20.06 -2.24 5.90
C ASN A 118 -20.79 -3.06 4.81
N GLY A 119 -20.66 -4.39 4.86
CA GLY A 119 -21.20 -5.36 3.91
C GLY A 119 -20.47 -6.69 3.99
N SER A 120 -20.98 -7.70 3.29
CA SER A 120 -20.35 -9.03 3.17
C SER A 120 -19.04 -8.95 2.33
N LEU A 121 -18.18 -9.97 2.43
CA LEU A 121 -16.90 -9.96 1.74
C LEU A 121 -17.06 -10.13 0.23
N SER A 122 -16.67 -9.12 -0.54
CA SER A 122 -16.48 -9.24 -1.99
C SER A 122 -15.28 -10.12 -2.38
N PHE A 123 -15.19 -10.55 -3.64
CA PHE A 123 -14.02 -11.24 -4.20
C PHE A 123 -12.70 -10.48 -4.02
N GLY A 124 -12.74 -9.15 -3.94
CA GLY A 124 -11.54 -8.36 -3.64
C GLY A 124 -10.98 -8.64 -2.24
N HIS A 125 -11.88 -8.83 -1.27
CA HIS A 125 -11.52 -9.23 0.09
C HIS A 125 -10.97 -10.65 0.14
N ALA A 126 -11.52 -11.56 -0.66
CA ALA A 126 -11.06 -12.95 -0.74
C ALA A 126 -9.55 -13.03 -0.99
N ARG A 127 -8.99 -12.18 -1.87
CA ARG A 127 -7.54 -12.10 -2.09
C ARG A 127 -6.78 -11.74 -0.82
N GLY A 128 -7.23 -10.72 -0.09
CA GLY A 128 -6.57 -10.25 1.12
C GLY A 128 -6.58 -11.31 2.22
N ILE A 129 -7.75 -11.91 2.48
CA ILE A 129 -7.90 -12.90 3.54
C ILE A 129 -7.20 -14.21 3.21
N VAL A 130 -7.31 -14.73 1.99
CA VAL A 130 -6.66 -15.99 1.57
C VAL A 130 -5.13 -15.86 1.65
N ILE A 131 -4.55 -14.74 1.20
CA ILE A 131 -3.09 -14.55 1.30
C ILE A 131 -2.64 -14.51 2.76
N ASN A 132 -3.33 -13.75 3.61
CA ASN A 132 -2.96 -13.68 5.03
C ASN A 132 -3.19 -15.03 5.74
N GLY A 133 -4.26 -15.75 5.40
CA GLY A 133 -4.56 -17.06 5.97
C GLY A 133 -3.60 -18.15 5.51
N GLU A 134 -3.17 -18.15 4.24
CA GLU A 134 -2.17 -19.10 3.76
C GLU A 134 -0.81 -18.86 4.43
N TYR A 135 -0.39 -17.60 4.61
CA TYR A 135 0.81 -17.32 5.42
C TYR A 135 0.65 -17.77 6.87
N ALA A 136 -0.52 -17.56 7.50
CA ALA A 136 -0.74 -18.04 8.87
C ALA A 136 -0.60 -19.56 8.94
N LYS A 137 -1.13 -20.29 7.94
CA LYS A 137 -1.00 -21.74 7.85
C LYS A 137 0.43 -22.21 7.57
N GLU A 138 1.12 -21.62 6.59
CA GLU A 138 2.49 -21.99 6.21
C GLU A 138 3.48 -21.78 7.37
N TRP A 139 3.26 -20.74 8.18
CA TRP A 139 4.15 -20.34 9.26
C TRP A 139 3.70 -20.77 10.66
N ASP A 140 2.70 -21.66 10.77
CA ASP A 140 2.05 -22.03 12.04
C ASP A 140 1.70 -20.79 12.90
N GLY A 141 1.33 -19.69 12.24
CA GLY A 141 1.09 -18.39 12.82
C GLY A 141 -0.38 -18.10 13.10
N GLU A 142 -0.63 -16.90 13.63
CA GLU A 142 -1.97 -16.42 13.94
C GLU A 142 -2.52 -15.50 12.86
N LEU A 143 -3.81 -15.64 12.59
CA LEU A 143 -4.60 -14.72 11.77
C LEU A 143 -5.64 -14.01 12.64
N ILE A 144 -5.51 -12.70 12.76
CA ILE A 144 -6.51 -11.84 13.40
C ILE A 144 -7.53 -11.37 12.35
N LEU A 145 -8.81 -11.58 12.61
CA LEU A 145 -9.90 -10.89 11.92
C LEU A 145 -10.26 -9.63 12.71
N ARG A 146 -9.95 -8.45 12.14
CA ARG A 146 -10.18 -7.17 12.80
C ARG A 146 -11.26 -6.35 12.10
N PHE A 147 -12.37 -6.09 12.76
CA PHE A 147 -13.37 -5.17 12.25
C PHE A 147 -12.94 -3.72 12.49
N ASP A 148 -12.59 -3.02 11.40
CA ASP A 148 -12.26 -1.59 11.42
C ASP A 148 -13.56 -0.78 11.25
N ASP A 149 -14.35 -0.67 12.32
CA ASP A 149 -15.70 -0.10 12.37
C ASP A 149 -15.73 1.35 12.90
N THR A 150 -14.71 2.15 12.61
CA THR A 150 -14.54 3.49 13.23
C THR A 150 -15.22 4.65 12.49
N ASP A 151 -15.89 4.40 11.36
CA ASP A 151 -16.54 5.43 10.53
C ASP A 151 -18.04 5.16 10.37
N THR A 152 -18.88 5.93 11.07
CA THR A 152 -20.34 5.77 11.03
C THR A 152 -21.01 6.53 9.87
N VAL A 153 -20.23 7.27 9.06
CA VAL A 153 -20.78 8.18 8.04
C VAL A 153 -20.40 7.73 6.63
N VAL A 154 -19.12 7.52 6.35
CA VAL A 154 -18.63 7.17 5.00
C VAL A 154 -18.72 5.67 4.76
N LYS A 155 -18.46 4.86 5.80
CA LYS A 155 -18.48 3.39 5.73
C LYS A 155 -19.25 2.81 6.92
N PRO A 156 -20.54 3.18 7.07
CA PRO A 156 -21.33 2.78 8.23
C PRO A 156 -21.32 1.25 8.39
N PRO A 157 -20.99 0.74 9.59
CA PRO A 157 -21.07 -0.69 9.85
C PRO A 157 -22.49 -1.24 9.65
N LEU A 158 -22.59 -2.49 9.20
CA LEU A 158 -23.83 -3.26 9.11
C LEU A 158 -23.81 -4.34 10.20
N PRO A 159 -24.81 -4.39 11.10
CA PRO A 159 -24.85 -5.35 12.20
C PRO A 159 -24.69 -6.82 11.77
N ASP A 160 -25.27 -7.20 10.62
CA ASP A 160 -25.22 -8.58 10.12
C ASP A 160 -23.80 -8.99 9.70
N ALA A 161 -22.98 -8.04 9.22
CA ALA A 161 -21.62 -8.30 8.76
C ALA A 161 -20.71 -8.88 9.86
N TYR A 162 -20.97 -8.57 11.13
CA TYR A 162 -20.21 -9.13 12.27
C TYR A 162 -20.44 -10.64 12.45
N GLY A 163 -21.59 -11.17 12.01
CA GLY A 163 -21.91 -12.59 12.04
C GLY A 163 -21.60 -13.32 10.73
N GLU A 164 -21.66 -12.63 9.60
CA GLU A 164 -21.39 -13.18 8.26
C GLU A 164 -19.90 -13.32 7.97
N ILE A 165 -19.13 -12.24 8.13
CA ILE A 165 -17.72 -12.19 7.75
C ILE A 165 -16.88 -13.30 8.39
N PRO A 166 -17.04 -13.66 9.70
CA PRO A 166 -16.29 -14.76 10.29
C PRO A 166 -16.61 -16.11 9.63
N LYS A 167 -17.87 -16.35 9.23
CA LYS A 167 -18.29 -17.59 8.56
C LYS A 167 -17.73 -17.66 7.14
N GLU A 168 -17.75 -16.54 6.42
CA GLU A 168 -17.15 -16.43 5.09
C GLU A 168 -15.63 -16.64 5.14
N ALA A 169 -14.98 -16.07 6.16
CA ALA A 169 -13.56 -16.27 6.42
C ALA A 169 -13.24 -17.75 6.66
N GLU A 170 -13.95 -18.40 7.57
CA GLU A 170 -13.76 -19.82 7.87
C GLU A 170 -14.00 -20.70 6.64
N TRP A 171 -15.05 -20.41 5.87
CA TRP A 171 -15.34 -21.14 4.64
C TRP A 171 -14.22 -21.00 3.59
N LEU A 172 -13.69 -19.79 3.38
CA LEU A 172 -12.61 -19.54 2.42
C LEU A 172 -11.27 -20.18 2.84
N LEU A 173 -10.97 -20.16 4.13
CA LEU A 173 -9.67 -20.58 4.66
C LEU A 173 -9.62 -22.06 5.03
N GLY A 174 -10.78 -22.67 5.31
CA GLY A 174 -10.89 -23.99 5.92
C GLY A 174 -10.55 -24.02 7.41
N PHE A 175 -10.38 -22.85 8.05
CA PHE A 175 -10.18 -22.69 9.48
C PHE A 175 -10.69 -21.31 9.94
N ALA A 176 -11.17 -21.22 11.19
CA ALA A 176 -11.64 -19.97 11.77
C ALA A 176 -10.46 -19.01 12.09
N PRO A 177 -10.63 -17.68 11.96
CA PRO A 177 -9.65 -16.73 12.46
C PRO A 177 -9.29 -16.99 13.93
N HIS A 178 -8.02 -16.87 14.28
CA HIS A 178 -7.49 -17.21 15.61
C HIS A 178 -7.93 -16.20 16.67
N ARG A 179 -8.11 -14.94 16.26
CA ARG A 179 -8.61 -13.85 17.10
C ARG A 179 -9.59 -13.00 16.31
N ILE A 180 -10.64 -12.54 16.99
CA ILE A 180 -11.56 -11.53 16.47
C ILE A 180 -11.40 -10.27 17.32
N VAL A 181 -11.14 -9.15 16.67
CA VAL A 181 -10.98 -7.84 17.30
C VAL A 181 -11.96 -6.87 16.67
N ILE A 182 -12.66 -6.07 17.48
CA ILE A 182 -13.58 -5.03 17.00
C ILE A 182 -13.03 -3.67 17.44
N ALA A 183 -12.78 -2.77 16.50
CA ALA A 183 -12.12 -1.50 16.81
C ALA A 183 -12.95 -0.62 17.75
N SER A 184 -14.28 -0.59 17.60
CA SER A 184 -15.16 0.22 18.45
C SER A 184 -15.20 -0.24 19.92
N ASP A 185 -14.86 -1.50 20.22
CA ASP A 185 -14.67 -1.96 21.61
C ASP A 185 -13.39 -1.40 22.25
N ARG A 186 -12.50 -0.86 21.42
CA ARG A 186 -11.13 -0.47 21.81
C ARG A 186 -10.87 1.04 21.78
N ILE A 187 -11.94 1.84 21.71
CA ILE A 187 -11.86 3.30 21.77
C ILE A 187 -11.07 3.83 22.98
N PRO A 188 -11.24 3.28 24.21
CA PRO A 188 -10.45 3.72 25.36
C PRO A 188 -8.93 3.57 25.13
N GLN A 189 -8.49 2.48 24.50
CA GLN A 189 -7.08 2.25 24.19
C GLN A 189 -6.57 3.28 23.18
N TYR A 190 -7.35 3.63 22.17
CA TYR A 190 -6.95 4.67 21.21
C TYR A 190 -6.87 6.06 21.86
N TYR A 191 -7.77 6.36 22.80
CA TYR A 191 -7.72 7.62 23.56
C TYR A 191 -6.47 7.71 24.43
N GLU A 192 -6.10 6.64 25.13
CA GLU A 192 -4.87 6.59 25.92
C GLU A 192 -3.63 6.94 25.06
N HIS A 193 -3.55 6.37 23.86
CA HIS A 193 -2.45 6.64 22.94
C HIS A 193 -2.51 8.05 22.35
N ALA A 194 -3.72 8.59 22.11
CA ALA A 194 -3.89 9.98 21.68
C ALA A 194 -3.40 10.94 22.77
N GLU A 195 -3.77 10.72 24.03
CA GLU A 195 -3.31 11.50 25.15
C GLU A 195 -1.80 11.39 25.35
N MET A 196 -1.23 10.20 25.23
CA MET A 196 0.22 10.01 25.29
C MET A 196 0.94 10.82 24.21
N MET A 197 0.42 10.79 22.98
CA MET A 197 0.94 11.57 21.86
C MET A 197 0.86 13.08 22.11
N LEU A 198 -0.26 13.57 22.63
CA LEU A 198 -0.45 14.99 22.97
C LEU A 198 0.49 15.43 24.10
N LYS A 199 0.58 14.65 25.18
CA LYS A 199 1.46 14.91 26.34
C LYS A 199 2.94 14.89 25.96
N ARG A 200 3.35 13.99 25.06
CA ARG A 200 4.73 13.88 24.56
C ARG A 200 5.06 14.87 23.42
N GLY A 201 4.12 15.73 23.02
CA GLY A 201 4.36 16.85 22.11
C GLY A 201 4.49 16.50 20.61
N PHE A 202 4.31 15.23 20.25
CA PHE A 202 4.30 14.77 18.85
C PHE A 202 2.89 14.61 18.26
N GLY A 203 1.88 15.16 18.92
CA GLY A 203 0.59 15.49 18.33
C GLY A 203 0.05 16.80 18.86
N TYR A 204 -1.01 17.32 18.24
CA TYR A 204 -1.68 18.54 18.66
C TYR A 204 -3.14 18.57 18.19
N VAL A 205 -3.97 19.35 18.89
CA VAL A 205 -5.35 19.63 18.48
C VAL A 205 -5.34 20.81 17.52
N CYS A 206 -5.89 20.62 16.34
CA CYS A 206 -5.97 21.60 15.27
C CYS A 206 -7.42 22.03 15.06
N GLN A 207 -7.66 23.33 15.15
CA GLN A 207 -8.98 23.95 14.93
C GLN A 207 -9.11 24.62 13.56
N CYS A 208 -8.09 24.48 12.70
CA CYS A 208 -8.19 24.91 11.31
C CYS A 208 -9.17 24.02 10.57
N THR A 209 -9.96 24.61 9.68
CA THR A 209 -10.78 23.86 8.72
C THR A 209 -9.90 23.01 7.81
N GLY A 210 -10.50 22.02 7.14
CA GLY A 210 -9.79 21.16 6.19
C GLY A 210 -9.12 21.94 5.04
N GLU A 211 -9.79 22.99 4.53
CA GLU A 211 -9.27 23.82 3.44
C GLU A 211 -8.18 24.77 3.91
N GLU A 212 -8.30 25.39 5.08
CA GLU A 212 -7.21 26.20 5.65
C GLU A 212 -5.96 25.34 5.91
N PHE A 213 -6.15 24.15 6.48
CA PHE A 213 -5.03 23.25 6.73
C PHE A 213 -4.33 22.80 5.44
N LYS A 214 -5.10 22.62 4.36
CA LYS A 214 -4.56 22.24 3.06
C LYS A 214 -3.59 23.30 2.52
N VAL A 215 -3.82 24.59 2.75
CA VAL A 215 -2.90 25.67 2.37
C VAL A 215 -1.56 25.50 3.08
N PHE A 216 -1.55 25.42 4.41
CA PHE A 216 -0.33 25.19 5.21
C PHE A 216 0.42 23.92 4.78
N ARG A 217 -0.35 22.85 4.50
CA ARG A 217 0.19 21.59 4.03
C ARG A 217 0.88 21.71 2.69
N VAL A 218 0.31 22.43 1.72
CA VAL A 218 0.89 22.64 0.38
C VAL A 218 2.15 23.52 0.48
N ASP A 219 2.04 24.60 1.24
CA ASP A 219 3.10 25.62 1.41
C ASP A 219 4.23 25.17 2.35
N LYS A 220 4.11 24.00 2.98
CA LYS A 220 5.08 23.44 3.94
C LYS A 220 5.28 24.32 5.18
N THR A 221 4.24 25.03 5.60
CA THR A 221 4.25 25.93 6.75
C THR A 221 3.45 25.33 7.91
N ALA A 222 3.75 25.75 9.14
CA ALA A 222 3.01 25.33 10.32
C ALA A 222 1.68 26.09 10.41
N CYS A 223 0.58 25.40 10.73
CA CYS A 223 -0.66 26.09 11.09
C CYS A 223 -0.55 26.74 12.49
N PRO A 224 -1.38 27.75 12.81
CA PRO A 224 -1.32 28.46 14.10
C PRO A 224 -1.52 27.57 15.33
N CYS A 225 -2.18 26.40 15.21
CA CYS A 225 -2.40 25.47 16.31
C CYS A 225 -1.19 24.55 16.58
N ARG A 226 -0.28 24.39 15.61
CA ARG A 226 0.87 23.47 15.72
C ARG A 226 1.81 23.75 16.90
N PRO A 227 2.08 25.02 17.30
CA PRO A 227 2.92 25.33 18.46
C PRO A 227 2.19 25.29 19.81
N ASN A 228 0.92 24.85 19.87
CA ASN A 228 0.20 24.70 21.15
C ASN A 228 1.01 23.87 22.16
N SER A 229 0.99 24.30 23.43
CA SER A 229 1.63 23.55 24.52
C SER A 229 0.92 22.22 24.79
N SER A 230 1.58 21.33 25.52
CA SER A 230 0.98 20.03 25.86
C SER A 230 -0.28 20.20 26.71
N GLU A 231 -0.27 21.19 27.61
CA GLU A 231 -1.37 21.52 28.52
C GLU A 231 -2.58 22.05 27.75
N LEU A 232 -2.36 22.99 26.82
CA LEU A 232 -3.43 23.51 25.97
C LEU A 232 -4.00 22.40 25.07
N ASN A 233 -3.17 21.54 24.50
CA ASN A 233 -3.65 20.42 23.69
C ASN A 233 -4.50 19.45 24.50
N MET A 234 -4.14 19.18 25.77
CA MET A 234 -4.93 18.34 26.67
C MET A 234 -6.26 19.00 27.06
N GLU A 235 -6.29 20.33 27.27
CA GLU A 235 -7.52 21.07 27.49
C GLU A 235 -8.46 20.98 26.27
N LEU A 236 -7.92 21.24 25.07
CA LEU A 236 -8.67 21.15 23.82
C LEU A 236 -9.15 19.71 23.54
N TRP A 237 -8.36 18.71 23.87
CA TRP A 237 -8.75 17.30 23.81
C TRP A 237 -9.96 17.02 24.72
N GLY A 238 -9.96 17.54 25.95
CA GLY A 238 -11.10 17.46 26.86
C GLY A 238 -12.39 18.03 26.23
N LYS A 239 -12.28 19.21 25.58
CA LYS A 239 -13.39 19.86 24.86
C LYS A 239 -13.90 19.07 23.64
N MET A 240 -13.03 18.27 23.00
CA MET A 240 -13.45 17.34 21.95
C MET A 240 -14.28 16.17 22.53
N LEU A 241 -13.95 15.72 23.74
CA LEU A 241 -14.60 14.58 24.40
C LEU A 241 -15.90 14.94 25.10
N ASP A 242 -15.99 16.09 25.76
CA ASP A 242 -17.15 16.50 26.55
C ASP A 242 -18.32 17.04 25.70
N GLY A 243 -18.07 17.32 24.41
CA GLY A 243 -19.06 17.83 23.47
C GLY A 243 -19.14 19.36 23.39
N THR A 244 -18.19 20.09 23.99
CA THR A 244 -18.03 21.54 23.82
C THR A 244 -17.81 21.87 22.34
N PHE A 245 -16.97 21.08 21.67
CA PHE A 245 -16.79 21.18 20.22
C PHE A 245 -17.85 20.36 19.47
N LYS A 246 -18.13 20.80 18.24
CA LYS A 246 -18.96 20.09 17.25
C LYS A 246 -18.12 19.45 16.13
N PRO A 247 -18.67 18.46 15.40
CA PRO A 247 -17.97 17.87 14.26
C PRO A 247 -17.48 18.93 13.27
N GLY A 248 -16.18 18.94 12.99
CA GLY A 248 -15.52 19.95 12.15
C GLY A 248 -14.76 21.04 12.91
N ASP A 249 -15.06 21.28 14.19
CA ASP A 249 -14.41 22.32 14.99
C ASP A 249 -12.95 21.99 15.35
N ALA A 250 -12.63 20.70 15.48
CA ALA A 250 -11.31 20.24 15.87
C ALA A 250 -10.96 18.85 15.34
N VAL A 251 -9.67 18.64 15.06
CA VAL A 251 -9.07 17.33 14.75
C VAL A 251 -7.76 17.17 15.50
N VAL A 252 -7.42 15.94 15.90
CA VAL A 252 -6.08 15.64 16.44
C VAL A 252 -5.17 15.30 15.27
N ARG A 253 -4.00 15.92 15.18
CA ARG A 253 -3.00 15.68 14.15
C ARG A 253 -1.73 15.10 14.74
N VAL A 254 -1.10 14.17 14.02
CA VAL A 254 0.24 13.67 14.33
C VAL A 254 1.23 14.71 13.83
N LYS A 255 2.12 15.20 14.69
CA LYS A 255 3.13 16.19 14.33
C LYS A 255 4.28 15.49 13.62
N THR A 256 4.46 15.80 12.36
CA THR A 256 5.49 15.29 11.45
C THR A 256 6.29 16.45 10.86
N ASP A 257 7.21 16.15 9.95
CA ASP A 257 7.95 17.18 9.22
C ASP A 257 7.11 17.76 8.06
N MET A 258 6.83 19.07 8.13
CA MET A 258 6.08 19.81 7.11
C MET A 258 6.82 19.89 5.77
N THR A 259 8.12 19.59 5.73
CA THR A 259 8.94 19.61 4.52
C THR A 259 8.93 18.29 3.74
N LEU A 260 8.33 17.22 4.29
CA LEU A 260 8.24 15.90 3.65
C LEU A 260 7.78 15.99 2.20
N LYS A 261 8.46 15.28 1.28
CA LYS A 261 8.16 15.37 -0.16
C LYS A 261 6.70 15.01 -0.47
N ASN A 262 6.16 13.98 0.18
CA ASN A 262 4.75 13.60 0.03
C ASN A 262 3.87 14.46 0.98
N PRO A 263 2.96 15.30 0.43
CA PRO A 263 2.07 16.13 1.24
C PRO A 263 1.14 15.32 2.14
N ALA A 264 0.78 14.08 1.78
CA ALA A 264 -0.10 13.24 2.58
C ALA A 264 0.49 12.85 3.95
N LEU A 265 1.82 12.93 4.09
CA LEU A 265 2.53 12.61 5.33
C LEU A 265 2.69 13.81 6.26
N ARG A 266 2.38 15.03 5.79
CA ARG A 266 2.53 16.28 6.56
C ARG A 266 1.31 16.47 7.46
N ASP A 267 1.56 16.41 8.76
CA ASP A 267 0.65 16.65 9.87
C ASP A 267 -0.75 16.07 9.63
N TRP A 268 -0.76 14.77 9.36
CA TRP A 268 -1.96 14.03 9.00
C TRP A 268 -2.88 13.84 10.21
N PRO A 269 -4.21 13.81 9.99
CA PRO A 269 -5.17 13.69 11.09
C PRO A 269 -5.19 12.26 11.66
N ALA A 270 -5.06 12.14 12.97
CA ALA A 270 -5.14 10.87 13.71
C ALA A 270 -6.55 10.60 14.23
N LEU A 271 -7.25 11.62 14.74
CA LEU A 271 -8.60 11.49 15.25
C LEU A 271 -9.47 12.66 14.78
N ARG A 272 -10.74 12.38 14.55
CA ARG A 272 -11.75 13.38 14.20
C ARG A 272 -13.00 13.20 15.04
N MET A 273 -13.78 14.25 15.17
CA MET A 273 -15.11 14.15 15.75
C MET A 273 -16.12 13.67 14.70
N GLN A 274 -17.10 12.87 15.14
CA GLN A 274 -18.21 12.40 14.31
C GLN A 274 -19.54 12.88 14.88
N ASP A 275 -20.52 13.09 14.01
CA ASP A 275 -21.87 13.46 14.41
C ASP A 275 -22.63 12.22 14.91
N THR A 276 -22.45 11.91 16.18
CA THR A 276 -23.10 10.75 16.81
C THR A 276 -24.58 10.96 17.11
N ALA A 277 -25.10 12.18 16.96
CA ALA A 277 -26.53 12.45 17.17
C ALA A 277 -27.33 12.00 15.94
N HIS A 278 -26.83 12.29 14.74
CA HIS A 278 -27.46 11.88 13.48
C HIS A 278 -26.94 10.54 12.94
N HIS A 279 -25.68 10.19 13.25
CA HIS A 279 -25.01 8.98 12.78
C HIS A 279 -24.40 8.18 13.95
N PRO A 280 -25.23 7.68 14.89
CA PRO A 280 -24.75 6.85 15.98
C PRO A 280 -24.12 5.55 15.45
N HIS A 281 -23.19 4.98 16.23
CA HIS A 281 -22.64 3.68 15.89
C HIS A 281 -23.73 2.59 16.00
N PRO A 282 -23.89 1.72 15.00
CA PRO A 282 -25.01 0.77 14.94
C PRO A 282 -24.91 -0.36 15.96
N ARG A 283 -23.73 -0.63 16.53
CA ARG A 283 -23.58 -1.60 17.63
C ARG A 283 -24.25 -1.07 18.92
N PRO A 284 -25.18 -1.82 19.54
CA PRO A 284 -25.93 -1.36 20.72
C PRO A 284 -25.09 -0.95 21.93
N GLY A 285 -23.93 -1.60 22.14
CA GLY A 285 -23.00 -1.27 23.23
C GLY A 285 -22.17 0.00 22.99
N ILE A 286 -22.25 0.59 21.80
CA ILE A 286 -21.46 1.75 21.39
C ILE A 286 -22.37 2.97 21.17
N GLY A 287 -23.35 2.89 20.26
CA GLY A 287 -24.29 3.99 19.99
C GLY A 287 -23.60 5.35 19.84
N SER A 288 -24.03 6.33 20.64
CA SER A 288 -23.45 7.68 20.69
C SER A 288 -22.43 7.89 21.82
N LYS A 289 -21.90 6.81 22.41
CA LYS A 289 -21.00 6.87 23.58
C LYS A 289 -19.71 7.66 23.31
N TYR A 290 -19.16 7.55 22.11
CA TYR A 290 -17.89 8.15 21.74
C TYR A 290 -18.07 9.20 20.64
N ARG A 291 -17.63 10.44 20.90
CA ARG A 291 -17.73 11.56 19.95
C ARG A 291 -16.51 11.67 19.05
N VAL A 292 -15.36 11.21 19.53
CA VAL A 292 -14.08 11.29 18.83
C VAL A 292 -13.67 9.91 18.36
N TRP A 293 -13.32 9.79 17.09
CA TRP A 293 -13.03 8.51 16.46
C TRP A 293 -11.66 8.55 15.79
N PRO A 294 -10.84 7.51 15.97
CA PRO A 294 -9.56 7.43 15.30
C PRO A 294 -9.75 7.13 13.82
N LEU A 295 -8.91 7.75 13.00
CA LEU A 295 -8.82 7.50 11.58
C LEU A 295 -7.93 6.28 11.32
N LEU A 296 -8.13 5.66 10.15
CA LEU A 296 -7.50 4.41 9.72
C LEU A 296 -6.02 4.30 10.10
N ASP A 297 -5.23 5.32 9.75
CA ASP A 297 -3.78 5.26 9.93
C ASP A 297 -3.39 5.19 11.42
N PHE A 298 -4.04 5.97 12.28
CA PHE A 298 -3.77 5.97 13.73
C PHE A 298 -4.32 4.73 14.40
N GLN A 299 -5.58 4.37 14.13
CA GLN A 299 -6.22 3.17 14.69
C GLN A 299 -5.40 1.92 14.34
N SER A 300 -5.10 1.71 13.06
CA SER A 300 -4.37 0.52 12.62
C SER A 300 -2.94 0.50 13.17
N ALA A 301 -2.27 1.64 13.32
CA ALA A 301 -0.94 1.68 13.91
C ALA A 301 -0.95 1.19 15.37
N VAL A 302 -1.82 1.79 16.19
CA VAL A 302 -1.96 1.42 17.61
C VAL A 302 -2.41 -0.03 17.74
N GLU A 303 -3.39 -0.44 16.94
CA GLU A 303 -3.97 -1.77 17.06
C GLU A 303 -2.99 -2.86 16.59
N ASP A 304 -2.27 -2.65 15.48
CA ASP A 304 -1.24 -3.61 15.03
C ASP A 304 -0.15 -3.78 16.11
N HIS A 305 0.24 -2.71 16.80
CA HIS A 305 1.20 -2.78 17.91
C HIS A 305 0.64 -3.55 19.11
N LEU A 306 -0.56 -3.20 19.58
CA LEU A 306 -1.18 -3.81 20.75
C LEU A 306 -1.54 -5.29 20.54
N GLN A 307 -1.82 -5.69 19.30
CA GLN A 307 -2.15 -7.09 18.96
C GLN A 307 -0.91 -7.93 18.62
N GLY A 308 0.28 -7.33 18.61
CA GLY A 308 1.53 -8.00 18.28
C GLY A 308 1.61 -8.43 16.82
N VAL A 309 0.99 -7.68 15.90
CA VAL A 309 1.11 -7.95 14.45
C VAL A 309 2.58 -7.87 14.05
N THR A 310 3.04 -8.91 13.36
CA THR A 310 4.45 -9.03 12.93
C THR A 310 4.62 -8.71 11.44
N HIS A 311 3.60 -8.99 10.63
CA HIS A 311 3.63 -8.84 9.18
C HIS A 311 2.32 -8.23 8.68
N ILE A 312 2.42 -7.16 7.90
CA ILE A 312 1.32 -6.41 7.32
C ILE A 312 1.22 -6.70 5.82
N ILE A 313 0.41 -7.70 5.46
CA ILE A 313 0.15 -8.01 4.05
C ILE A 313 -1.14 -7.32 3.60
N ARG A 314 -1.02 -6.35 2.69
CA ARG A 314 -2.14 -5.55 2.16
C ARG A 314 -1.88 -5.00 0.75
N GLY A 315 -2.90 -4.38 0.15
CA GLY A 315 -2.81 -3.75 -1.16
C GLY A 315 -1.82 -2.58 -1.23
N LYS A 316 -1.25 -2.36 -2.42
CA LYS A 316 -0.26 -1.30 -2.69
C LYS A 316 -0.85 0.11 -2.56
N ASP A 317 -2.16 0.25 -2.70
CA ASP A 317 -2.91 1.48 -2.46
C ASP A 317 -2.71 2.04 -1.04
N LEU A 318 -2.38 1.19 -0.07
CA LEU A 318 -2.11 1.58 1.33
C LEU A 318 -0.64 1.87 1.64
N MET A 319 0.20 2.11 0.61
CA MET A 319 1.61 2.48 0.82
C MET A 319 1.79 3.78 1.61
N ASP A 320 0.91 4.76 1.42
CA ASP A 320 0.97 6.00 2.20
C ASP A 320 0.56 5.79 3.65
N SER A 321 -0.38 4.88 3.92
CA SER A 321 -0.67 4.43 5.28
C SER A 321 0.57 3.84 5.94
N THR A 322 1.31 2.95 5.26
CA THR A 322 2.57 2.39 5.80
C THR A 322 3.52 3.52 6.22
N ARG A 323 3.75 4.50 5.35
CA ARG A 323 4.66 5.62 5.63
C ARG A 323 4.22 6.46 6.83
N LYS A 324 2.92 6.77 6.94
CA LYS A 324 2.36 7.50 8.09
C LYS A 324 2.54 6.72 9.39
N GLN A 325 2.24 5.43 9.35
CA GLN A 325 2.30 4.56 10.51
C GLN A 325 3.74 4.35 10.97
N THR A 326 4.70 4.17 10.05
CA THR A 326 6.13 4.12 10.39
C THR A 326 6.61 5.38 11.11
N LEU A 327 6.18 6.58 10.66
CA LEU A 327 6.50 7.83 11.36
C LEU A 327 5.92 7.84 12.78
N LEU A 328 4.67 7.41 12.95
CA LEU A 328 4.03 7.34 14.26
C LEU A 328 4.72 6.33 15.19
N TYR A 329 5.08 5.16 14.69
CA TYR A 329 5.84 4.15 15.44
C TYR A 329 7.19 4.72 15.90
N GLY A 330 7.89 5.45 15.03
CA GLY A 330 9.13 6.15 15.38
C GLY A 330 8.95 7.12 16.55
N HIS A 331 7.83 7.86 16.61
CA HIS A 331 7.53 8.73 17.75
C HIS A 331 7.25 7.96 19.04
N PHE A 332 6.53 6.85 18.95
CA PHE A 332 6.26 6.02 20.11
C PHE A 332 7.48 5.22 20.59
N GLY A 333 8.49 5.04 19.74
CA GLY A 333 9.65 4.18 20.00
C GLY A 333 9.35 2.71 19.73
N TRP A 334 8.39 2.43 18.86
CA TRP A 334 7.98 1.07 18.49
C TRP A 334 8.67 0.62 17.20
N THR A 335 8.83 -0.70 17.06
CA THR A 335 9.26 -1.32 15.81
C THR A 335 8.05 -1.57 14.92
N TYR A 336 8.06 -1.03 13.71
CA TYR A 336 6.98 -1.22 12.74
C TYR A 336 6.99 -2.66 12.20
N PRO A 337 5.82 -3.33 12.08
CA PRO A 337 5.75 -4.69 11.51
C PRO A 337 6.22 -4.72 10.04
N GLU A 338 6.66 -5.89 9.58
CA GLU A 338 7.17 -6.10 8.21
C GLU A 338 6.11 -5.86 7.12
#